data_AF-A0AAD5Y5T4-F1
#
_entry.id   AF-A0AAD5Y5T4-F1
#
_cell.length_a   1.000
_cell.length_b   1.000
_cell.length_c   1.000
_cell.angle_alpha   90.00
_cell.angle_beta   90.00
_cell.angle_gamma   90.00
#
_symmetry.space_group_name_H-M   'P 1'
#
loop_
_entity.id
_entity.type
_entity.pdbx_description
1 polymer ?
#
loop_
_entity_poly.entity_id
_entity_poly.type
_entity_poly.pdbx_seq_one_letter_code
_entity_poly.pdbx_strand_id
1 'polypeptide(L)'
;MEVEIAPGIYLTKRTSELNQMQKAQQEQKQFLESDPKAHYEYLSAQIHITERAINQLEYSNKEMFEHDPNDPVFIEAIAENIVVIDRQKVHLKDMEKKKKELADKLGICLKEELESKEFVIEGDANEVFL
;
A
#
# COMPACT_ATOMS: atom_id res chain seq x y z
N MET A 1 47.71 13.57 -14.10
CA MET A 1 47.63 12.20 -13.55
C MET A 1 46.31 11.63 -14.04
N GLU A 2 46.37 10.76 -15.04
CA GLU A 2 45.22 10.04 -15.57
C GLU A 2 45.02 8.79 -14.73
N VAL A 3 43.79 8.55 -14.27
CA VAL A 3 43.44 7.37 -13.47
C VAL A 3 42.90 6.32 -14.43
N GLU A 4 43.69 5.28 -14.67
CA GLU A 4 43.29 4.06 -15.38
C GLU A 4 42.26 3.30 -14.54
N ILE A 5 41.04 3.15 -15.06
CA ILE A 5 40.03 2.26 -14.48
C ILE A 5 40.08 0.95 -15.25
N ALA A 6 40.46 -0.14 -14.59
CA ALA A 6 40.50 -1.46 -15.19
C ALA A 6 39.10 -1.89 -15.70
N PRO A 7 39.00 -2.46 -16.92
CA PRO A 7 37.72 -2.92 -17.45
C PRO A 7 37.29 -4.18 -16.71
N GLY A 8 36.28 -4.07 -15.85
CA GLY A 8 35.68 -5.23 -15.18
C GLY A 8 35.04 -5.01 -13.81
N ILE A 9 35.17 -3.83 -13.19
CA ILE A 9 34.62 -3.58 -11.84
C ILE A 9 33.56 -2.49 -11.87
N TYR A 10 32.39 -2.83 -12.38
CA TYR A 10 31.16 -2.12 -12.10
C TYR A 10 30.11 -3.20 -11.85
N LEU A 11 29.78 -3.53 -10.59
CA LEU A 11 28.54 -4.23 -10.15
C LEU A 11 28.54 -4.72 -8.68
N THR A 12 29.60 -4.52 -7.88
CA THR A 12 29.68 -5.11 -6.52
C THR A 12 28.86 -4.39 -5.44
N LYS A 13 28.55 -3.09 -5.59
CA LYS A 13 27.75 -2.35 -4.58
C LYS A 13 26.25 -2.68 -4.62
N ARG A 14 25.69 -2.85 -5.82
CA ARG A 14 24.26 -3.22 -6.00
C ARG A 14 23.94 -4.61 -5.45
N THR A 15 24.88 -5.54 -5.57
CA THR A 15 24.71 -6.92 -5.08
C THR A 15 24.76 -7.01 -3.56
N SER A 16 25.59 -6.20 -2.88
CA SER A 16 25.61 -6.18 -1.42
C SER A 16 24.34 -5.59 -0.80
N GLU A 17 23.79 -4.52 -1.40
CA GLU A 17 22.55 -3.89 -0.94
C GLU A 17 21.34 -4.82 -1.13
N LEU A 18 21.24 -5.47 -2.29
CA LEU A 18 20.18 -6.45 -2.56
C LEU A 18 20.21 -7.61 -1.57
N ASN A 19 21.40 -8.13 -1.26
CA ASN A 19 21.59 -9.21 -0.29
C ASN A 19 21.24 -8.78 1.15
N GLN A 20 21.54 -7.53 1.52
CA GLN A 20 21.17 -6.98 2.84
C GLN A 20 19.65 -6.81 2.96
N MET A 21 18.98 -6.33 1.91
CA MET A 21 17.51 -6.22 1.89
C MET A 21 16.83 -7.58 1.99
N GLN A 22 17.32 -8.59 1.26
CA GLN A 22 16.79 -9.95 1.32
C GLN A 22 16.94 -10.57 2.72
N LYS A 23 18.09 -10.34 3.37
CA LYS A 23 18.33 -10.82 4.74
C LYS A 23 17.40 -10.15 5.75
N ALA A 24 17.21 -8.83 5.66
CA ALA A 24 16.27 -8.10 6.52
C ALA A 24 14.81 -8.57 6.33
N GLN A 25 14.40 -8.88 5.10
CA GLN A 25 13.07 -9.45 4.83
C GLN A 25 12.90 -10.85 5.42
N GLN A 26 13.94 -11.69 5.38
CA GLN A 26 13.91 -13.02 5.98
C GLN A 26 13.86 -12.96 7.52
N GLU A 27 14.67 -12.11 8.14
CA GLU A 27 14.68 -11.90 9.59
C GLU A 27 13.35 -11.33 10.08
N GLN A 28 12.76 -10.37 9.35
CA GLN A 28 11.44 -9.84 9.64
C GLN A 28 10.36 -10.93 9.55
N LYS A 29 10.40 -11.77 8.52
CA LYS A 29 9.45 -12.88 8.38
C LYS A 29 9.57 -13.89 9.53
N GLN A 30 10.78 -14.27 9.92
CA GLN A 30 11.03 -15.16 11.05
C GLN A 30 10.55 -14.57 12.38
N PHE A 31 10.77 -13.27 12.60
CA PHE A 31 10.27 -12.56 13.78
C PHE A 31 8.74 -12.59 13.85
N LEU A 32 8.06 -12.27 12.75
CA LEU A 32 6.60 -12.28 12.64
C LEU A 32 5.99 -13.69 12.75
N GLU A 33 6.76 -14.74 12.44
CA GLU A 33 6.35 -16.14 12.67
C GLU A 33 6.52 -16.55 14.14
N SER A 34 7.44 -15.93 14.88
CA SER A 34 7.74 -16.27 16.27
C SER A 34 6.81 -15.61 17.30
N ASP A 35 6.24 -14.45 16.98
CA ASP A 35 5.31 -13.73 17.85
C ASP A 35 4.02 -13.35 17.08
N PRO A 36 2.94 -14.14 17.24
CA PRO A 36 1.67 -13.89 16.57
C PRO A 36 1.05 -12.53 16.94
N LYS A 37 1.31 -12.00 18.15
CA LYS A 37 0.78 -10.70 18.59
C LYS A 37 1.53 -9.57 17.89
N ALA A 38 2.86 -9.62 17.85
CA ALA A 38 3.67 -8.65 17.10
C ALA A 38 3.32 -8.66 15.61
N HIS A 39 3.01 -9.84 15.05
CA HIS A 39 2.55 -9.96 13.66
C HIS A 39 1.18 -9.31 13.43
N TYR A 40 0.25 -9.47 14.36
CA TYR A 40 -1.05 -8.81 14.30
C TYR A 40 -0.91 -7.27 14.33
N GLU A 41 -0.09 -6.74 15.24
CA GLU A 41 0.18 -5.30 15.34
C GLU A 41 0.87 -4.77 14.08
N TYR A 42 1.83 -5.52 13.54
CA TYR A 42 2.49 -5.19 12.27
C TYR A 42 1.51 -5.10 11.10
N LEU A 43 0.63 -6.11 10.93
CA LEU A 43 -0.37 -6.08 9.86
C LEU A 43 -1.34 -4.90 10.02
N SER A 44 -1.74 -4.60 11.26
CA SER A 44 -2.61 -3.45 11.54
C SER A 44 -1.96 -2.13 11.10
N ALA A 45 -0.67 -1.93 11.41
CA ALA A 45 0.06 -0.75 10.97
C ALA A 45 0.23 -0.69 9.44
N GLN A 46 0.55 -1.82 8.79
CA GLN A 46 0.72 -1.89 7.34
C GLN A 46 -0.58 -1.64 6.57
N ILE A 47 -1.72 -2.14 7.07
CA ILE A 47 -3.04 -1.86 6.50
C ILE A 47 -3.29 -0.34 6.52
N HIS A 48 -3.13 0.31 7.67
CA HIS A 48 -3.34 1.76 7.80
C HIS A 48 -2.41 2.59 6.88
N ILE A 49 -1.13 2.19 6.75
CA ILE A 49 -0.19 2.84 5.83
C ILE A 49 -0.66 2.68 4.37
N THR A 50 -1.11 1.48 4.01
CA THR A 50 -1.57 1.17 2.65
C THR A 50 -2.86 1.93 2.31
N GLU A 51 -3.82 1.99 3.24
CA GLU A 51 -5.05 2.79 3.08
C GLU A 51 -4.73 4.26 2.84
N ARG A 52 -3.81 4.83 3.63
CA ARG A 52 -3.38 6.22 3.46
C ARG A 52 -2.75 6.45 2.09
N ALA A 53 -1.92 5.52 1.60
CA ALA A 53 -1.29 5.62 0.30
C ALA A 53 -2.33 5.55 -0.84
N ILE A 54 -3.32 4.65 -0.75
CA ILE A 54 -4.44 4.57 -1.70
C ILE A 54 -5.20 5.89 -1.72
N ASN A 55 -5.59 6.42 -0.56
CA ASN A 55 -6.33 7.67 -0.45
C ASN A 55 -5.57 8.86 -1.06
N GLN A 56 -4.24 8.89 -0.91
CA GLN A 56 -3.39 9.92 -1.52
C GLN A 56 -3.38 9.83 -3.06
N LEU A 57 -3.29 8.62 -3.61
CA LEU A 57 -3.34 8.41 -5.07
C LEU A 57 -4.72 8.75 -5.63
N GLU A 58 -5.80 8.38 -4.95
CA GLU A 58 -7.17 8.72 -5.34
C GLU A 58 -7.40 10.24 -5.30
N TYR A 59 -6.91 10.92 -4.27
CA TYR A 59 -6.96 12.38 -4.18
C TYR A 59 -6.15 13.04 -5.31
N SER A 60 -4.93 12.58 -5.56
CA SER A 60 -4.10 13.10 -6.65
C SER A 60 -4.74 12.90 -8.02
N ASN A 61 -5.39 11.75 -8.27
CA ASN A 61 -6.14 11.51 -9.50
C ASN A 61 -7.30 12.48 -9.66
N LYS A 62 -8.02 12.76 -8.57
CA LYS A 62 -9.10 13.75 -8.56
C LYS A 62 -8.57 15.15 -8.88
N GLU A 63 -7.48 15.59 -8.25
CA GLU A 63 -6.86 16.89 -8.53
C GLU A 63 -6.41 17.02 -9.99
N MET A 64 -5.78 15.99 -10.55
CA MET A 64 -5.35 15.99 -11.96
C MET A 64 -6.55 16.10 -12.92
N PHE A 65 -7.61 15.35 -12.66
CA PHE A 65 -8.83 15.38 -13.47
C PHE A 65 -9.58 16.71 -13.36
N GLU A 66 -9.63 17.31 -12.17
CA GLU A 66 -10.25 18.62 -11.93
C GLU A 66 -9.44 19.77 -12.55
N HIS A 67 -8.12 19.63 -12.64
CA HIS A 67 -7.25 20.64 -13.25
C HIS A 67 -7.40 20.70 -14.77
N ASP A 68 -7.23 19.56 -15.46
CA ASP A 68 -7.51 19.46 -16.91
C ASP A 68 -7.91 18.03 -17.30
N PRO A 69 -9.19 17.76 -17.58
CA PRO A 69 -9.66 16.42 -17.90
C PRO A 69 -9.23 15.94 -19.29
N ASN A 70 -8.73 16.83 -20.16
CA ASN A 70 -8.31 16.48 -21.52
C ASN A 70 -6.79 16.49 -21.70
N ASP A 71 -6.01 16.78 -20.65
CA ASP A 71 -4.56 16.73 -20.72
C ASP A 71 -4.11 15.26 -20.86
N PRO A 72 -3.47 14.88 -21.99
CA PRO A 72 -3.05 13.50 -22.22
C PRO A 72 -2.05 13.00 -21.16
N VAL A 73 -1.23 13.86 -20.56
CA VAL A 73 -0.27 13.51 -19.51
C VAL A 73 -1.01 13.13 -18.23
N PHE A 74 -2.05 13.87 -17.86
CA PHE A 74 -2.87 13.55 -16.70
C PHE A 74 -3.70 12.29 -16.91
N ILE A 75 -4.26 12.09 -18.11
CA ILE A 75 -4.98 10.85 -18.45
C ILE A 75 -4.07 9.63 -18.28
N GLU A 76 -2.83 9.69 -18.77
CA GLU A 76 -1.86 8.60 -18.62
C GLU A 76 -1.47 8.37 -17.16
N ALA A 77 -1.13 9.43 -16.41
CA ALA A 77 -0.78 9.33 -15.00
C ALA A 77 -1.92 8.77 -14.13
N ILE A 78 -3.17 9.19 -14.39
CA ILE A 78 -4.36 8.66 -13.72
C ILE A 78 -4.50 7.15 -14.01
N ALA A 79 -4.33 6.73 -15.27
CA ALA A 79 -4.43 5.32 -15.65
C ALA A 79 -3.35 4.47 -14.95
N GLU A 80 -2.11 4.95 -14.87
CA GLU A 80 -1.04 4.26 -14.12
C GLU A 80 -1.37 4.16 -12.62
N ASN A 81 -1.84 5.26 -12.02
CA ASN A 81 -2.23 5.28 -10.61
C ASN A 81 -3.38 4.33 -10.32
N ILE A 82 -4.38 4.19 -11.21
CA ILE A 82 -5.47 3.22 -11.06
C ILE A 82 -4.92 1.80 -10.97
N VAL A 83 -3.96 1.43 -11.83
CA VAL A 83 -3.32 0.10 -11.77
C VAL A 83 -2.59 -0.12 -10.45
N VAL A 84 -1.92 0.91 -9.92
CA VAL A 84 -1.24 0.83 -8.62
C VAL A 84 -2.26 0.68 -7.48
N ILE A 85 -3.33 1.47 -7.49
CA ILE A 85 -4.42 1.41 -6.50
C ILE A 85 -5.04 0.01 -6.50
N ASP A 86 -5.36 -0.56 -7.66
CA ASP A 86 -5.96 -1.89 -7.75
C ASP A 86 -5.05 -2.98 -7.16
N ARG A 87 -3.75 -2.93 -7.44
CA ARG A 87 -2.77 -3.84 -6.85
C ARG A 87 -2.70 -3.68 -5.32
N GLN A 88 -2.70 -2.45 -4.84
CA GLN A 88 -2.68 -2.17 -3.40
C GLN A 88 -3.97 -2.63 -2.71
N LYS A 89 -5.14 -2.47 -3.34
CA LYS A 89 -6.43 -2.96 -2.83
C LYS A 89 -6.46 -4.48 -2.72
N VAL A 90 -5.89 -5.21 -3.68
CA VAL A 90 -5.74 -6.67 -3.59
C VAL A 90 -4.82 -7.03 -2.42
N HIS A 91 -3.67 -6.37 -2.30
CA HIS A 91 -2.73 -6.62 -1.20
C HIS A 91 -3.34 -6.32 0.18
N LEU A 92 -4.12 -5.25 0.29
CA LEU A 92 -4.84 -4.86 1.50
C LEU A 92 -5.81 -5.95 1.94
N LYS A 93 -6.62 -6.49 1.02
CA LYS A 93 -7.52 -7.62 1.32
C LYS A 93 -6.79 -8.84 1.85
N ASP A 94 -5.62 -9.15 1.29
CA ASP A 94 -4.79 -10.26 1.76
C ASP A 94 -4.24 -10.02 3.18
N MET A 95 -3.84 -8.78 3.49
CA MET A 95 -3.38 -8.40 4.82
C MET A 95 -4.52 -8.43 5.85
N GLU A 96 -5.69 -7.89 5.52
CA GLU A 96 -6.89 -7.93 6.36
C GLU A 96 -7.29 -9.37 6.68
N LYS A 97 -7.28 -10.25 5.66
CA LYS A 97 -7.57 -11.68 5.85
C LYS A 97 -6.59 -12.31 6.84
N LYS A 98 -5.28 -12.07 6.68
CA LYS A 98 -4.25 -12.60 7.59
C LYS A 98 -4.38 -12.02 9.00
N LYS A 99 -4.69 -10.73 9.12
CA LYS A 99 -4.95 -10.06 10.40
C LYS A 99 -6.12 -10.73 11.13
N LYS A 100 -7.21 -11.02 10.41
CA LYS A 100 -8.38 -11.73 10.95
C LYS A 100 -8.04 -13.14 11.42
N GLU A 101 -7.33 -13.92 10.60
CA GLU A 101 -6.88 -15.26 10.97
C GLU A 101 -5.98 -15.26 12.23
N LEU A 102 -5.15 -14.23 12.40
CA LEU A 102 -4.34 -14.04 13.61
C LEU A 102 -5.18 -13.60 14.81
N ALA A 103 -6.16 -12.72 14.62
CA ALA A 103 -7.10 -12.31 15.67
C ALA A 103 -7.84 -13.51 16.26
N ASP A 104 -8.36 -14.39 15.39
CA ASP A 104 -9.06 -15.61 15.77
C ASP A 104 -8.15 -16.54 16.59
N LYS A 105 -6.87 -16.70 16.19
CA LYS A 105 -5.88 -17.50 16.94
C LYS A 105 -5.52 -16.91 18.29
N LEU A 106 -5.48 -15.59 18.39
CA LEU A 106 -5.15 -14.86 19.62
C LEU A 106 -6.36 -14.69 20.55
N GLY A 107 -7.56 -15.07 20.11
CA GLY A 107 -8.80 -14.81 20.86
C GLY A 107 -9.17 -13.32 20.92
N ILE A 108 -8.64 -12.50 20.01
CA ILE A 108 -8.97 -11.08 19.91
C ILE A 108 -10.33 -10.99 19.20
N CYS A 109 -11.36 -10.60 19.94
CA CYS A 109 -12.68 -10.34 19.36
C CYS A 109 -12.62 -9.00 18.62
N LEU A 110 -12.61 -9.03 17.29
CA LEU A 110 -12.72 -7.84 16.43
C LEU A 110 -14.14 -7.25 16.54
N LYS A 111 -14.46 -6.59 17.66
CA LYS A 111 -15.76 -5.95 17.86
C LYS A 111 -15.90 -4.59 17.18
N GLU A 112 -14.81 -4.00 16.67
CA GLU A 112 -14.78 -2.55 16.36
C GLU A 112 -14.84 -2.18 14.87
N GLU A 113 -14.84 -3.12 13.92
CA GLU A 113 -14.75 -2.75 12.48
C GLU A 113 -16.11 -2.61 11.77
N LEU A 114 -17.24 -2.81 12.46
CA LEU A 114 -18.59 -2.65 11.88
C LEU A 114 -19.23 -1.26 12.09
N GLU A 115 -18.76 -0.47 13.06
CA GLU A 115 -19.40 0.81 13.40
C GLU A 115 -18.86 2.01 12.60
N SER A 116 -17.80 1.85 11.79
CA SER A 116 -17.19 2.96 11.03
C SER A 116 -17.62 3.03 9.55
N LYS A 117 -18.43 2.08 9.06
CA LYS A 117 -18.95 2.11 7.67
C LYS A 117 -20.39 2.61 7.54
N GLU A 118 -21.06 2.93 8.64
CA GLU A 118 -22.31 3.69 8.65
C GLU A 118 -22.01 5.18 8.87
N PHE A 119 -21.28 5.81 7.95
CA PHE A 119 -21.44 7.25 7.77
C PHE A 119 -22.37 7.49 6.58
N VAL A 120 -23.62 7.66 6.96
CA VAL A 120 -24.74 8.18 6.19
C VAL A 120 -24.29 9.39 5.36
N ILE A 121 -24.38 9.28 4.04
CA ILE A 121 -24.65 10.44 3.18
C ILE A 121 -26.10 10.29 2.72
N GLU A 122 -27.02 10.57 3.64
CA GLU A 122 -28.33 11.09 3.28
C GLU A 122 -28.09 12.52 2.79
N GLY A 123 -27.95 12.65 1.48
CA GLY A 123 -27.88 13.92 0.79
C GLY A 123 -28.79 13.83 -0.42
N ASP A 124 -30.03 14.22 -0.22
CA ASP A 124 -31.02 14.53 -1.26
C ASP A 124 -30.35 15.23 -2.46
N ALA A 125 -30.51 14.64 -3.65
CA ALA A 125 -30.28 15.34 -4.91
C ALA A 125 -31.28 14.85 -5.94
N ASN A 126 -32.56 15.05 -5.61
CA ASN A 126 -33.61 15.15 -6.59
C ASN A 126 -33.60 16.58 -7.15
N GLU A 127 -32.65 16.91 -8.04
CA GLU A 127 -32.73 18.13 -8.86
C GLU A 127 -32.39 17.83 -10.33
N VAL A 128 -33.47 17.80 -11.10
CA VAL A 128 -33.61 18.09 -12.53
C VAL A 128 -32.54 19.05 -13.07
N PHE A 129 -31.83 18.67 -14.14
CA PHE A 129 -31.46 19.58 -15.23
C PHE A 129 -31.31 18.80 -16.57
N LEU A 130 -32.33 19.02 -17.42
CA LEU A 130 -32.46 18.83 -18.89
C LEU A 130 -31.95 17.56 -19.57
#